data_AF-A0A936GGZ0-F1
#
_entry.id   AF-A0A936GGZ0-F1
#
_cell.length_a   1.000
_cell.length_b   1.000
_cell.length_c   1.000
_cell.angle_alpha   90.00
_cell.angle_beta   90.00
_cell.angle_gamma   90.00
#
_symmetry.space_group_name_H-M   'P 1'
#
loop_
_entity.id
_entity.type
_entity.pdbx_description
1 polymer ?
#
loop_
_entity_poly.entity_id
_entity_poly.type
_entity_poly.pdbx_seq_one_letter_code
_entity_poly.pdbx_strand_id
1 'polypeptide(L)'
;MSKEIDIAQKFIENKIFTIRGLQVMLDRDLAEIYTITTGRLNEQVKRNADRFPDDFMFQLTEKDWEILKSQNAISSEHGGRRKLPYVFTEQGVASLSGVLKSETAAKVHVAIMRAFVEMRKLIANHSGLLQRIEGIERKQIESDLKFEQIFKALESKNTIPTQGVFFNGQVFDAYELASKIIRSAKQSIVLIDNYIDESTLTHLSKKEKTATVLLLTKNIDKQLLLDVKKANEQYGSFQAKPFTQSHDRFLIIDNNEIYHLGASLKDLGKKWFAFSKLDKSSVTSILNSISEIA
;
A
#
# COMPACT_ATOMS: atom_id res chain seq x y z
N MET A 1 15.65 -44.90 8.54
CA MET A 1 17.06 -44.47 8.70
C MET A 1 17.46 -43.29 7.81
N SER A 2 17.67 -43.41 6.49
CA SER A 2 18.15 -42.26 5.67
C SER A 2 17.15 -41.10 5.55
N LYS A 3 15.85 -41.39 5.39
CA LYS A 3 14.78 -40.37 5.36
C LYS A 3 14.54 -39.67 6.71
N GLU A 4 14.67 -40.38 7.83
CA GLU A 4 14.49 -39.78 9.17
C GLU A 4 15.63 -38.84 9.55
N ILE A 5 16.86 -39.16 9.13
CA ILE A 5 18.02 -38.29 9.31
C ILE A 5 17.88 -37.02 8.45
N ASP A 6 17.39 -37.13 7.21
CA ASP A 6 17.14 -35.98 6.32
C ASP A 6 16.03 -35.04 6.85
N ILE A 7 14.96 -35.60 7.44
CA ILE A 7 13.89 -34.82 8.08
C ILE A 7 14.40 -34.10 9.33
N ALA A 8 15.19 -34.78 10.17
CA ALA A 8 15.80 -34.18 11.35
C ALA A 8 16.81 -33.07 11.00
N GLN A 9 17.55 -33.23 9.90
CA GLN A 9 18.49 -32.22 9.42
C GLN A 9 17.77 -30.96 8.92
N LYS A 10 16.75 -31.11 8.05
CA LYS A 10 15.92 -29.99 7.57
C LYS A 10 15.20 -29.27 8.70
N PHE A 11 14.79 -30.00 9.73
CA PHE A 11 14.21 -29.40 10.93
C PHE A 11 15.19 -28.45 11.62
N ILE A 12 16.45 -28.83 11.77
CA ILE A 12 17.49 -27.99 12.38
C ILE A 12 17.85 -26.81 11.48
N GLU A 13 17.98 -27.01 10.17
CA GLU A 13 18.27 -25.94 9.20
C GLU A 13 17.23 -24.81 9.28
N ASN A 14 15.94 -25.14 9.41
CA ASN A 14 14.85 -24.17 9.55
C ASN A 14 14.84 -23.41 10.91
N LYS A 15 15.74 -23.74 11.84
CA LYS A 15 15.91 -23.05 13.12
C LYS A 15 17.17 -22.18 13.18
N ILE A 16 17.89 -22.07 12.07
CA ILE A 16 19.04 -21.18 11.92
C ILE A 16 18.56 -19.89 11.27
N PHE A 17 18.75 -18.77 11.98
CA PHE A 17 18.34 -17.44 11.54
C PHE A 17 19.57 -16.56 11.28
N THR A 18 19.43 -15.59 10.38
CA THR A 18 20.44 -14.56 10.15
C THR A 18 20.08 -13.31 10.94
N ILE A 19 20.82 -13.01 12.01
CA ILE A 19 20.59 -11.82 12.86
C ILE A 19 21.91 -11.07 12.97
N ARG A 20 21.90 -9.76 12.65
CA ARG A 20 23.11 -8.91 12.63
C ARG A 20 24.25 -9.48 11.77
N GLY A 21 23.92 -10.20 10.70
CA GLY A 21 24.89 -10.88 9.83
C GLY A 21 25.48 -12.17 10.39
N LEU A 22 25.05 -12.62 11.56
CA LEU A 22 25.48 -13.87 12.19
C LEU A 22 24.41 -14.95 12.02
N GLN A 23 24.83 -16.18 11.75
CA GLN A 23 23.96 -17.35 11.80
C GLN A 23 23.77 -17.77 13.26
N VAL A 24 22.53 -17.74 13.74
CA VAL A 24 22.21 -17.98 15.15
C VAL A 24 20.98 -18.88 15.32
N MET A 25 20.91 -19.57 16.46
CA MET A 25 19.74 -20.33 16.89
C MET A 25 19.15 -19.74 18.17
N LEU A 26 17.82 -19.73 18.29
CA LEU A 26 17.13 -19.27 19.50
C LEU A 26 17.24 -20.28 20.64
N ASP A 27 17.29 -19.78 21.88
CA ASP A 27 17.30 -20.59 23.10
C ASP A 27 16.16 -21.61 23.18
N ARG A 28 14.96 -21.24 22.74
CA ARG A 28 13.79 -22.12 22.67
C ARG A 28 14.00 -23.27 21.70
N ASP A 29 14.49 -22.97 20.51
CA ASP A 29 14.62 -23.96 19.46
C ASP A 29 15.76 -24.93 19.78
N LEU A 30 16.86 -24.43 20.36
CA LEU A 30 17.91 -25.29 20.91
C LEU A 30 17.37 -26.16 22.05
N ALA A 31 16.60 -25.60 22.98
CA ALA A 31 16.03 -26.38 24.08
C ALA A 31 15.10 -27.49 23.56
N GLU A 32 14.27 -27.21 22.55
CA GLU A 32 13.42 -28.19 21.87
C GLU A 32 14.26 -29.31 21.23
N ILE A 33 15.29 -28.94 20.47
CA ILE A 33 16.20 -29.87 19.78
C ILE A 33 16.97 -30.76 20.78
N TYR A 34 17.39 -30.20 21.92
CA TYR A 34 18.03 -30.94 23.01
C TYR A 34 17.05 -31.65 23.94
N THR A 35 15.73 -31.56 23.70
CA THR A 35 14.67 -32.15 24.52
C THR A 35 14.69 -31.70 26.00
N ILE A 36 15.07 -30.43 26.23
CA ILE A 36 15.09 -29.80 27.56
C ILE A 36 14.24 -28.52 27.57
N THR A 37 13.96 -27.96 28.75
CA THR A 37 13.26 -26.67 28.84
C THR A 37 14.22 -25.52 28.56
N THR A 38 13.71 -24.43 27.99
CA THR A 38 14.50 -23.20 27.75
C THR A 38 15.09 -22.63 29.04
N GLY A 39 14.34 -22.71 30.16
CA GLY A 39 14.85 -22.34 31.47
C GLY A 39 16.05 -23.17 31.89
N ARG A 40 16.03 -24.49 31.65
CA ARG A 40 17.13 -25.39 31.98
C ARG A 40 18.36 -25.12 31.10
N LEU A 41 18.18 -24.87 29.81
CA LEU A 41 19.27 -24.47 28.92
C LEU A 41 19.95 -23.20 29.43
N ASN A 42 19.16 -22.15 29.69
CA ASN A 42 19.66 -20.86 30.15
C ASN A 42 20.31 -20.94 31.54
N GLU A 43 19.81 -21.80 32.43
CA GLU A 43 20.43 -22.10 33.73
C GLU A 43 21.83 -22.72 33.55
N GLN A 44 21.95 -23.70 32.64
CA GLN A 44 23.21 -24.38 32.36
C GLN A 44 24.26 -23.43 31.76
N VAL A 45 23.86 -22.54 30.87
CA VAL A 45 24.76 -21.50 30.33
C VAL A 45 25.23 -20.56 31.44
N LYS A 46 24.31 -20.06 32.28
CA LYS A 46 24.67 -19.15 33.38
C LYS A 46 25.67 -19.77 34.37
N ARG A 47 25.59 -21.08 34.60
CA ARG A 47 26.54 -21.81 35.46
C ARG A 47 27.93 -21.98 34.84
N ASN A 48 28.04 -21.86 33.52
CA ASN A 48 29.28 -22.04 32.75
C ASN A 48 29.55 -20.79 31.89
N ALA A 49 29.32 -19.60 32.44
CA ALA A 49 29.38 -18.34 31.71
C ALA A 49 30.75 -18.06 31.07
N ASP A 50 31.82 -18.63 31.63
CA ASP A 50 33.19 -18.62 31.09
C ASP A 50 33.28 -19.23 29.67
N ARG A 51 32.33 -20.07 29.29
CA ARG A 51 32.25 -20.73 27.98
C ARG A 51 31.35 -20.00 26.97
N PHE A 52 30.70 -18.91 27.36
CA PHE A 52 29.76 -18.16 26.52
C PHE A 52 30.11 -16.67 26.54
N PRO A 53 31.22 -16.27 25.91
CA PRO A 53 31.49 -14.85 25.66
C PRO A 53 30.40 -14.23 24.77
N ASP A 54 30.36 -12.89 24.71
CA ASP A 54 29.28 -12.14 24.05
C ASP A 54 29.16 -12.42 22.54
N ASP A 55 30.23 -12.88 21.89
CA ASP A 55 30.25 -13.32 20.49
C ASP A 55 29.70 -14.76 20.28
N PHE A 56 29.55 -15.52 21.36
CA PHE A 56 29.01 -16.89 21.35
C PHE A 56 27.52 -16.89 21.65
N MET A 57 27.09 -15.99 22.53
CA MET A 57 25.69 -15.84 22.94
C MET A 57 25.40 -14.38 23.25
N PHE A 58 24.24 -13.90 22.79
CA PHE A 58 23.71 -12.60 23.21
C PHE A 58 22.19 -12.62 23.32
N GLN A 59 21.63 -11.67 24.06
CA GLN A 59 20.18 -11.47 24.13
C GLN A 59 19.74 -10.56 22.97
N LEU A 60 18.62 -10.90 22.32
CA LEU A 60 18.05 -10.04 21.29
C LEU A 60 17.58 -8.70 21.87
N THR A 61 17.70 -7.63 21.08
CA THR A 61 17.03 -6.36 21.36
C THR A 61 15.59 -6.39 20.86
N GLU A 62 14.76 -5.45 21.30
CA GLU A 62 13.39 -5.30 20.78
C GLU A 62 13.39 -5.14 19.25
N LYS A 63 14.33 -4.36 18.72
CA LYS A 63 14.48 -4.16 17.27
C LYS A 63 14.82 -5.47 16.54
N ASP A 64 15.79 -6.24 17.05
CA ASP A 64 16.14 -7.53 16.44
C ASP A 64 14.94 -8.49 16.46
N TRP A 65 14.16 -8.47 17.55
CA TRP A 65 13.00 -9.32 17.72
C TRP A 65 11.84 -8.97 16.78
N GLU A 66 11.56 -7.68 16.58
CA GLU A 66 10.55 -7.24 15.61
C GLU A 66 10.92 -7.62 14.17
N ILE A 67 12.20 -7.45 13.80
CA ILE A 67 12.72 -7.86 12.48
C ILE A 67 12.56 -9.37 12.31
N LEU A 68 12.95 -10.15 13.33
CA LEU A 68 12.87 -11.62 13.26
C LEU A 68 11.43 -12.12 13.08
N LYS A 69 10.47 -11.53 13.82
CA LYS A 69 9.04 -11.86 13.73
C LYS A 69 8.46 -11.56 12.35
N SER A 70 8.77 -10.39 11.80
CA SER A 70 8.22 -9.96 10.50
C SER A 70 8.73 -10.83 9.35
N GLN A 71 9.99 -11.30 9.41
CA GLN A 71 10.58 -12.12 8.37
C GLN A 71 10.19 -13.60 8.41
N ASN A 72 9.97 -14.17 9.60
CA ASN A 72 9.88 -15.63 9.77
C ASN A 72 8.52 -16.11 10.27
N ALA A 73 7.47 -15.27 10.18
CA ALA A 73 6.09 -15.60 10.57
C ALA A 73 5.98 -16.29 11.95
N ILE A 74 6.82 -15.87 12.90
CA ILE A 74 6.84 -16.45 14.25
C ILE A 74 5.55 -15.99 14.94
N SER A 75 4.71 -16.95 15.35
CA SER A 75 3.42 -16.62 15.96
C SER A 75 3.60 -15.75 17.20
N SER A 76 2.80 -14.69 17.29
CA SER A 76 2.59 -13.96 18.53
C SER A 76 1.73 -14.84 19.42
N GLU A 77 2.33 -15.69 20.25
CA GLU A 77 1.58 -16.32 21.33
C GLU A 77 0.88 -15.23 22.15
N HIS A 78 -0.45 -15.37 22.26
CA HIS A 78 -1.31 -14.52 23.07
C HIS A 78 -0.77 -14.53 24.51
N GLY A 79 -0.10 -13.45 24.91
CA GLY A 79 0.50 -13.35 26.25
C GLY A 79 1.87 -12.69 26.31
N GLY A 80 2.55 -12.43 25.18
CA GLY A 80 3.80 -11.66 25.12
C GLY A 80 4.95 -12.27 25.94
N ARG A 81 6.08 -12.62 25.29
CA ARG A 81 7.26 -13.08 26.03
C ARG A 81 7.71 -11.99 27.02
N ARG A 82 7.70 -12.27 28.33
CA ARG A 82 8.15 -11.33 29.38
C ARG A 82 9.64 -10.97 29.29
N LYS A 83 10.44 -11.80 28.61
CA LYS A 83 11.88 -11.59 28.39
C LYS A 83 12.23 -11.93 26.95
N LEU A 84 13.08 -11.11 26.34
CA LEU A 84 13.64 -11.36 25.02
C LEU A 84 14.52 -12.61 25.04
N PRO A 85 14.52 -13.43 23.97
CA PRO A 85 15.28 -14.66 23.94
C PRO A 85 16.79 -14.42 23.84
N TYR A 86 17.54 -15.40 24.32
CA TYR A 86 18.94 -15.54 23.96
C TYR A 86 19.06 -16.23 22.60
N VAL A 87 20.11 -15.84 21.88
CA VAL A 87 20.54 -16.48 20.64
C VAL A 87 21.98 -16.96 20.79
N PHE A 88 22.29 -18.03 20.07
CA PHE A 88 23.59 -18.69 20.11
C PHE A 88 24.13 -18.77 18.69
N THR A 89 25.37 -18.33 18.51
CA THR A 89 26.11 -18.54 17.26
C THR A 89 26.55 -20.01 17.14
N GLU A 90 27.14 -20.38 16.01
CA GLU A 90 27.76 -21.69 15.84
C GLU A 90 28.73 -22.02 16.99
N GLN A 91 29.53 -21.07 17.42
CA GLN A 91 30.49 -21.22 18.51
C GLN A 91 29.79 -21.34 19.88
N GLY A 92 28.67 -20.63 20.08
CA GLY A 92 27.82 -20.80 21.26
C GLY A 92 27.21 -22.19 21.32
N VAL A 93 26.67 -22.69 20.21
CA VAL A 93 26.18 -24.07 20.14
C VAL A 93 27.33 -25.08 20.29
N ALA A 94 28.53 -24.75 19.82
CA ALA A 94 29.71 -25.57 20.02
C ALA A 94 30.00 -25.76 21.52
N SER A 95 29.92 -24.67 22.27
CA SER A 95 30.17 -24.63 23.70
C SER A 95 29.13 -25.40 24.53
N LEU A 96 27.91 -25.58 24.01
CA LEU A 96 26.88 -26.42 24.64
C LEU A 96 27.31 -27.90 24.74
N SER A 97 28.21 -28.40 23.88
CA SER A 97 28.73 -29.79 23.99
C SER A 97 29.51 -30.05 25.28
N GLY A 98 30.18 -29.02 25.81
CA GLY A 98 30.91 -29.12 27.08
C GLY A 98 30.01 -29.07 28.32
N VAL A 99 28.77 -28.60 28.14
CA VAL A 99 27.81 -28.34 29.22
C VAL A 99 26.73 -29.43 29.26
N LEU A 100 26.20 -29.82 28.11
CA LEU A 100 25.17 -30.85 27.98
C LEU A 100 25.81 -32.22 27.75
N LYS A 101 26.04 -32.94 28.85
CA LYS A 101 26.72 -34.26 28.84
C LYS A 101 25.71 -35.40 28.76
N SER A 102 25.18 -35.68 27.57
CA SER A 102 24.39 -36.90 27.30
C SER A 102 24.69 -37.46 25.90
N GLU A 103 24.48 -38.76 25.70
CA GLU A 103 24.69 -39.39 24.39
C GLU A 103 23.76 -38.80 23.31
N THR A 104 22.51 -38.48 23.70
CA THR A 104 21.55 -37.79 22.84
C THR A 104 22.04 -36.38 22.49
N ALA A 105 22.55 -35.61 23.46
CA ALA A 105 23.08 -34.27 23.22
C ALA A 105 24.29 -34.29 22.28
N ALA A 106 25.15 -35.31 22.37
CA ALA A 106 26.28 -35.48 21.45
C ALA A 106 25.81 -35.71 20.00
N LYS A 107 24.82 -36.59 19.78
CA LYS A 107 24.24 -36.84 18.45
C LYS A 107 23.58 -35.59 17.87
N VAL A 108 22.79 -34.90 18.70
CA VAL A 108 22.12 -33.65 18.34
C VAL A 108 23.13 -32.56 17.98
N HIS A 109 24.19 -32.40 18.76
CA HIS A 109 25.24 -31.43 18.49
C HIS A 109 25.92 -31.66 17.13
N VAL A 110 26.23 -32.91 16.79
CA VAL A 110 26.80 -33.25 15.47
C VAL A 110 25.85 -32.86 14.33
N ALA A 111 24.54 -33.09 14.52
CA ALA A 111 23.53 -32.70 13.53
C ALA A 111 23.46 -31.17 13.37
N ILE A 112 23.50 -30.41 14.48
CA ILE A 112 23.52 -28.94 14.43
C ILE A 112 24.78 -28.41 13.72
N MET A 113 25.96 -28.96 14.03
CA MET A 113 27.19 -28.54 13.35
C MET A 113 27.15 -28.78 11.84
N ARG A 114 26.57 -29.91 11.41
CA ARG A 114 26.37 -30.19 9.98
C ARG A 114 25.44 -29.17 9.33
N ALA A 115 24.35 -28.79 9.99
CA ALA A 115 23.43 -27.77 9.47
C ALA A 115 24.12 -26.40 9.32
N PHE A 116 24.92 -25.97 10.30
CA PHE A 116 25.70 -24.72 10.18
C PHE A 116 26.73 -24.76 9.04
N VAL A 117 27.39 -25.90 8.84
CA VAL A 117 28.33 -26.09 7.71
C VAL A 117 27.61 -26.01 6.37
N GLU A 118 26.46 -26.68 6.21
CA GLU A 118 25.68 -26.64 4.97
C GLU A 118 25.13 -25.23 4.71
N MET A 119 24.67 -24.50 5.73
CA MET A 119 24.27 -23.11 5.60
C MET A 119 25.40 -22.21 5.10
N ARG A 120 26.64 -22.38 5.61
CA ARG A 120 27.79 -21.63 5.09
C ARG A 120 28.07 -21.93 3.63
N LYS A 121 27.97 -23.21 3.21
CA LYS A 121 28.15 -23.60 1.81
C LYS A 121 27.07 -22.99 0.92
N LEU A 122 25.81 -23.00 1.36
CA LEU A 122 24.70 -22.39 0.62
C LEU A 122 24.92 -20.89 0.44
N ILE A 123 25.28 -20.16 1.49
CA ILE A 123 25.55 -18.71 1.41
C ILE A 123 26.72 -18.43 0.47
N ALA A 124 27.82 -19.18 0.58
CA ALA A 124 28.98 -19.01 -0.29
C ALA A 124 28.64 -19.27 -1.77
N ASN A 125 27.91 -20.35 -2.06
CA ASN A 125 27.54 -20.75 -3.41
C ASN A 125 26.51 -19.80 -4.08
N HIS A 126 25.68 -19.10 -3.29
CA HIS A 126 24.65 -18.19 -3.80
C HIS A 126 25.02 -16.71 -3.68
N SER A 127 26.24 -16.37 -3.28
CA SER A 127 26.76 -14.99 -3.18
C SER A 127 26.53 -14.17 -4.47
N GLY A 128 26.75 -14.78 -5.64
CA GLY A 128 26.50 -14.13 -6.93
C GLY A 128 25.01 -13.86 -7.21
N LEU A 129 24.10 -14.68 -6.67
CA LEU A 129 22.65 -14.45 -6.77
C LEU A 129 22.22 -13.29 -5.87
N LEU A 130 22.73 -13.24 -4.63
CA LEU A 130 22.49 -12.13 -3.71
C LEU A 130 22.93 -10.79 -4.30
N GLN A 131 24.09 -10.74 -4.94
CA GLN A 131 24.58 -9.53 -5.62
C GLN A 131 23.66 -9.08 -6.78
N ARG A 132 23.04 -10.03 -7.51
CA ARG A 132 22.06 -9.70 -8.55
C ARG A 132 20.76 -9.17 -7.96
N ILE A 133 20.30 -9.70 -6.82
CA ILE A 133 19.11 -9.20 -6.11
C ILE A 133 19.34 -7.77 -5.61
N GLU A 134 20.47 -7.49 -4.95
CA GLU A 134 20.82 -6.13 -4.51
C GLU A 134 20.85 -5.15 -5.69
N GLY A 135 21.34 -5.60 -6.84
CA GLY A 135 21.33 -4.82 -8.08
C GLY A 135 19.92 -4.51 -8.60
N ILE A 136 18.97 -5.44 -8.43
CA ILE A 136 17.55 -5.25 -8.81
C ILE A 136 16.87 -4.30 -7.83
N GLU A 137 17.05 -4.49 -6.52
CA GLU A 137 16.49 -3.61 -5.48
C GLU A 137 16.96 -2.16 -5.67
N ARG A 138 18.26 -1.95 -5.94
CA ARG A 138 18.80 -0.62 -6.22
C ARG A 138 18.15 0.01 -7.45
N LYS A 139 18.01 -0.74 -8.54
CA LYS A 139 17.34 -0.27 -9.76
C LYS A 139 15.86 0.05 -9.51
N GLN A 140 15.19 -0.69 -8.63
CA GLN A 140 13.81 -0.43 -8.25
C GLN A 140 13.69 0.89 -7.47
N ILE A 141 14.51 1.10 -6.45
CA ILE A 141 14.55 2.37 -5.69
C ILE A 141 14.84 3.56 -6.62
N GLU A 142 15.82 3.43 -7.51
CA GLU A 142 16.12 4.48 -8.50
C GLU A 142 14.95 4.75 -9.45
N SER A 143 14.21 3.71 -9.82
CA SER A 143 13.03 3.84 -10.68
C SER A 143 11.89 4.54 -9.95
N ASP A 144 11.63 4.20 -8.68
CA ASP A 144 10.60 4.82 -7.86
C ASP A 144 10.89 6.32 -7.66
N LEU A 145 12.14 6.70 -7.41
CA LEU A 145 12.56 8.09 -7.34
C LEU A 145 12.34 8.84 -8.66
N LYS A 146 12.63 8.20 -9.80
CA LYS A 146 12.37 8.79 -11.13
C LYS A 146 10.87 8.92 -11.39
N PHE A 147 10.06 7.94 -10.98
CA PHE A 147 8.61 8.02 -11.05
C PHE A 147 8.07 9.17 -10.22
N GLU A 148 8.50 9.33 -8.97
CA GLU A 148 8.12 10.49 -8.16
C GLU A 148 8.50 11.81 -8.81
N GLN A 149 9.69 11.91 -9.42
CA GLN A 149 10.12 13.11 -10.13
C GLN A 149 9.24 13.38 -11.36
N ILE A 150 8.86 12.34 -12.11
CA ILE A 150 7.92 12.45 -13.23
C ILE A 150 6.54 12.89 -12.74
N PHE A 151 6.01 12.28 -11.68
CA PHE A 151 4.72 12.66 -11.11
C PHE A 151 4.74 14.10 -10.58
N LYS A 152 5.77 14.50 -9.84
CA LYS A 152 5.98 15.89 -9.43
C LYS A 152 6.09 16.83 -10.63
N ALA A 153 6.78 16.44 -11.70
CA ALA A 153 6.86 17.24 -12.92
C ALA A 153 5.50 17.37 -13.62
N LEU A 154 4.68 16.32 -13.62
CA LEU A 154 3.30 16.33 -14.13
C LEU A 154 2.37 17.18 -13.25
N GLU A 155 2.56 17.20 -11.95
CA GLU A 155 1.80 18.00 -10.98
C GLU A 155 2.27 19.46 -10.89
N SER A 156 3.54 19.76 -11.21
CA SER A 156 4.18 21.07 -11.01
C SER A 156 3.66 22.20 -11.90
N LYS A 157 2.71 21.94 -12.79
CA LYS A 157 1.94 23.00 -13.43
C LYS A 157 0.67 23.17 -12.62
N ASN A 158 0.36 24.40 -12.19
CA ASN A 158 -0.90 24.87 -11.58
C ASN A 158 -2.17 24.62 -12.44
N THR A 159 -2.12 23.63 -13.32
CA THR A 159 -3.15 23.21 -14.23
C THR A 159 -3.98 22.11 -13.57
N ILE A 160 -5.29 22.24 -13.67
CA ILE A 160 -6.23 21.18 -13.32
C ILE A 160 -5.79 19.90 -14.04
N PRO A 161 -5.64 18.75 -13.33
CA PRO A 161 -5.29 17.49 -13.95
C PRO A 161 -6.18 17.19 -15.16
N THR A 162 -5.61 16.73 -16.26
CA THR A 162 -6.36 16.43 -17.48
C THR A 162 -6.99 15.04 -17.46
N GLN A 163 -6.53 14.13 -16.60
CA GLN A 163 -7.12 12.80 -16.44
C GLN A 163 -6.76 12.22 -15.08
N GLY A 164 -7.56 11.28 -14.60
CA GLY A 164 -7.27 10.57 -13.36
C GLY A 164 -8.37 9.60 -12.96
N VAL A 165 -8.11 8.87 -11.87
CA VAL A 165 -9.05 7.93 -11.25
C VAL A 165 -9.15 8.27 -9.78
N PHE A 166 -10.38 8.35 -9.27
CA PHE A 166 -10.63 8.39 -7.83
C PHE A 166 -11.09 7.02 -7.34
N PHE A 167 -10.64 6.65 -6.16
CA PHE A 167 -10.96 5.41 -5.47
C PHE A 167 -12.03 5.64 -4.40
N ASN A 168 -12.51 4.52 -3.83
CA ASN A 168 -13.59 4.52 -2.85
C ASN A 168 -13.22 5.35 -1.60
N GLY A 169 -14.08 6.29 -1.23
CA GLY A 169 -13.89 7.15 -0.05
C GLY A 169 -13.14 8.46 -0.33
N GLN A 170 -12.59 8.66 -1.54
CA GLN A 170 -11.95 9.91 -1.95
C GLN A 170 -12.97 11.02 -2.31
N VAL A 171 -13.99 11.17 -1.47
CA VAL A 171 -15.11 12.11 -1.69
C VAL A 171 -14.60 13.55 -1.71
N PHE A 172 -13.71 13.92 -0.78
CA PHE A 172 -13.20 15.28 -0.68
C PHE A 172 -12.29 15.64 -1.86
N ASP A 173 -11.35 14.76 -2.23
CA ASP A 173 -10.42 15.01 -3.34
C ASP A 173 -11.17 15.18 -4.67
N ALA A 174 -12.15 14.31 -4.92
CA ALA A 174 -12.99 14.37 -6.11
C ALA A 174 -13.84 15.65 -6.14
N TYR A 175 -14.39 16.04 -4.98
CA TYR A 175 -15.15 17.26 -4.82
C TYR A 175 -14.29 18.52 -5.01
N GLU A 176 -13.05 18.51 -4.53
CA GLU A 176 -12.08 19.60 -4.70
C GLU A 176 -11.73 19.80 -6.18
N LEU A 177 -11.44 18.71 -6.92
CA LEU A 177 -11.17 18.75 -8.35
C LEU A 177 -12.34 19.37 -9.11
N ALA A 178 -13.55 18.84 -8.93
CA ALA A 178 -14.74 19.35 -9.60
C ALA A 178 -14.99 20.83 -9.24
N SER A 179 -14.76 21.23 -7.98
CA SER A 179 -14.81 22.64 -7.59
C SER A 179 -13.74 23.51 -8.26
N LYS A 180 -12.52 23.01 -8.48
CA LYS A 180 -11.47 23.73 -9.23
C LYS A 180 -11.90 23.92 -10.69
N ILE A 181 -12.49 22.91 -11.32
CA ILE A 181 -13.05 23.00 -12.68
C ILE A 181 -14.18 24.04 -12.74
N ILE A 182 -15.18 23.93 -11.86
CA ILE A 182 -16.32 24.85 -11.82
C ILE A 182 -15.89 26.31 -11.61
N ARG A 183 -14.91 26.56 -10.73
CA ARG A 183 -14.37 27.92 -10.47
C ARG A 183 -13.55 28.48 -11.64
N SER A 184 -13.08 27.63 -12.54
CA SER A 184 -12.34 28.09 -13.73
C SER A 184 -13.26 28.74 -14.77
N ALA A 185 -14.57 28.43 -14.75
CA ALA A 185 -15.56 28.99 -15.67
C ALA A 185 -15.79 30.49 -15.45
N LYS A 186 -15.65 31.28 -16.52
CA LYS A 186 -15.86 32.74 -16.50
C LYS A 186 -17.17 33.19 -17.16
N GLN A 187 -17.71 32.40 -18.08
CA GLN A 187 -18.87 32.75 -18.92
C GLN A 187 -19.99 31.71 -18.85
N SER A 188 -19.67 30.42 -19.00
CA SER A 188 -20.70 29.38 -19.09
C SER A 188 -20.22 28.03 -18.54
N ILE A 189 -21.18 27.29 -18.01
CA ILE A 189 -21.06 25.88 -17.62
C ILE A 189 -22.23 25.14 -18.24
N VAL A 190 -21.95 24.09 -19.01
CA VAL A 190 -22.98 23.14 -19.44
C VAL A 190 -22.72 21.82 -18.74
N LEU A 191 -23.68 21.36 -17.95
CA LEU A 191 -23.64 20.05 -17.31
C LEU A 191 -24.61 19.12 -18.04
N ILE A 192 -24.07 18.02 -18.59
CA ILE A 192 -24.84 16.88 -19.05
C ILE A 192 -24.77 15.82 -17.96
N ASP A 193 -25.87 15.55 -17.28
CA ASP A 193 -25.97 14.52 -16.24
C ASP A 193 -27.43 14.11 -16.06
N ASN A 194 -27.69 12.80 -16.06
CA ASN A 194 -29.05 12.26 -15.90
C ASN A 194 -29.49 12.14 -14.44
N TYR A 195 -28.62 12.45 -13.47
CA TYR A 195 -28.88 12.33 -12.05
C TYR A 195 -28.52 13.61 -11.30
N ILE A 196 -29.26 14.68 -11.56
CA ILE A 196 -29.09 16.00 -10.94
C ILE A 196 -30.02 16.15 -9.73
N ASP A 197 -29.47 16.61 -8.61
CA ASP A 197 -30.20 16.95 -7.39
C ASP A 197 -29.67 18.26 -6.75
N GLU A 198 -30.17 18.60 -5.57
CA GLU A 198 -29.74 19.76 -4.78
C GLU A 198 -28.21 19.80 -4.55
N SER A 199 -27.57 18.65 -4.34
CA SER A 199 -26.14 18.59 -4.09
C SER A 199 -25.33 18.99 -5.33
N THR A 200 -25.80 18.61 -6.51
CA THR A 200 -25.23 19.05 -7.79
C THR A 200 -25.34 20.57 -7.95
N LEU A 201 -26.51 21.16 -7.64
CA LEU A 201 -26.70 22.62 -7.70
C LEU A 201 -25.81 23.35 -6.71
N THR A 202 -25.67 22.82 -5.49
CA THR A 202 -24.79 23.35 -4.44
C THR A 202 -23.32 23.30 -4.85
N HIS A 203 -22.91 22.32 -5.63
CA HIS A 203 -21.54 22.26 -6.16
C HIS A 203 -21.32 23.30 -7.24
N LEU A 204 -22.28 23.43 -8.17
CA LEU A 204 -22.25 24.37 -9.28
C LEU A 204 -22.39 25.83 -8.85
N SER A 205 -22.99 26.10 -7.69
CA SER A 205 -23.11 27.47 -7.14
C SER A 205 -21.75 28.13 -6.82
N LYS A 206 -20.67 27.34 -6.77
CA LYS A 206 -19.29 27.82 -6.65
C LYS A 206 -18.74 28.50 -7.92
N LYS A 207 -19.52 28.54 -9.00
CA LYS A 207 -19.20 29.29 -10.22
C LYS A 207 -18.98 30.79 -9.93
N GLU A 208 -18.33 31.47 -10.86
CA GLU A 208 -18.33 32.94 -10.87
C GLU A 208 -19.76 33.47 -11.02
N LYS A 209 -20.08 34.58 -10.34
CA LYS A 209 -21.45 35.14 -10.32
C LYS A 209 -21.99 35.45 -11.73
N THR A 210 -21.11 35.85 -12.64
CA THR A 210 -21.43 36.18 -14.03
C THR A 210 -21.63 34.94 -14.92
N ALA A 211 -21.16 33.77 -14.49
CA ALA A 211 -21.24 32.57 -15.31
C ALA A 211 -22.68 32.02 -15.34
N THR A 212 -23.11 31.57 -16.51
CA THR A 212 -24.39 30.90 -16.73
C THR A 212 -24.24 29.39 -16.60
N VAL A 213 -25.28 28.70 -16.14
CA VAL A 213 -25.30 27.24 -15.99
C VAL A 213 -26.49 26.68 -16.75
N LEU A 214 -26.21 25.81 -17.72
CA LEU A 214 -27.20 25.02 -18.42
C LEU A 214 -27.11 23.56 -17.97
N LEU A 215 -28.20 23.06 -17.38
CA LEU A 215 -28.36 21.69 -16.94
C LEU A 215 -29.12 20.92 -18.01
N LEU A 216 -28.49 19.87 -18.54
CA LEU A 216 -29.04 18.97 -19.54
C LEU A 216 -29.23 17.59 -18.90
N THR A 217 -30.49 17.21 -18.67
CA THR A 217 -30.87 15.95 -18.01
C THR A 217 -32.06 15.30 -18.71
N LYS A 218 -32.13 13.97 -18.71
CA LYS A 218 -33.24 13.22 -19.32
C LYS A 218 -34.61 13.60 -18.75
N ASN A 219 -34.71 13.75 -17.43
CA ASN A 219 -35.97 13.98 -16.73
C ASN A 219 -35.89 15.27 -15.91
N ILE A 220 -36.87 16.15 -16.10
CA ILE A 220 -37.07 17.34 -15.26
C ILE A 220 -38.36 17.14 -14.48
N ASP A 221 -38.22 16.79 -13.21
CA ASP A 221 -39.35 16.65 -12.30
C ASP A 221 -39.68 17.99 -11.61
N LYS A 222 -40.80 18.01 -10.87
CA LYS A 222 -41.25 19.21 -10.14
C LYS A 222 -40.24 19.64 -9.05
N GLN A 223 -39.50 18.68 -8.50
CA GLN A 223 -38.53 18.93 -7.44
C GLN A 223 -37.32 19.69 -8.00
N LEU A 224 -36.73 19.21 -9.09
CA LEU A 224 -35.61 19.86 -9.77
C LEU A 224 -35.98 21.28 -10.24
N LEU A 225 -37.20 21.48 -10.74
CA LEU A 225 -37.68 22.82 -11.11
C LEU A 225 -37.73 23.77 -9.90
N LEU A 226 -38.20 23.29 -8.74
CA LEU A 226 -38.23 24.05 -7.50
C LEU A 226 -36.81 24.39 -7.03
N ASP A 227 -35.90 23.42 -7.09
CA ASP A 227 -34.52 23.59 -6.63
C ASP A 227 -33.74 24.56 -7.54
N VAL A 228 -33.95 24.49 -8.85
CA VAL A 228 -33.41 25.47 -9.81
C VAL A 228 -33.99 26.87 -9.55
N LYS A 229 -35.28 26.98 -9.24
CA LYS A 229 -35.89 28.26 -8.88
C LYS A 229 -35.24 28.86 -7.63
N LYS A 230 -35.08 28.07 -6.56
CA LYS A 230 -34.41 28.49 -5.33
C LYS A 230 -32.94 28.86 -5.55
N ALA A 231 -32.20 28.06 -6.33
CA ALA A 231 -30.82 28.36 -6.68
C ALA A 231 -30.71 29.70 -7.42
N ASN A 232 -31.67 30.01 -8.29
CA ASN A 232 -31.72 31.30 -9.00
C ASN A 232 -32.01 32.49 -8.08
N GLU A 233 -32.80 32.32 -7.01
CA GLU A 233 -33.06 33.38 -6.03
C GLU A 233 -31.77 33.83 -5.31
N GLN A 234 -30.81 32.91 -5.10
CA GLN A 234 -29.58 33.21 -4.35
C GLN A 234 -28.35 33.40 -5.25
N TYR A 235 -28.17 32.58 -6.27
CA TYR A 235 -26.94 32.50 -7.08
C TYR A 235 -27.14 32.93 -8.54
N GLY A 236 -28.39 32.95 -9.02
CA GLY A 236 -28.75 33.32 -10.38
C GLY A 236 -28.17 32.44 -11.49
N SER A 237 -28.71 32.63 -12.69
CA SER A 237 -28.17 32.11 -13.95
C SER A 237 -28.15 30.58 -14.10
N PHE A 238 -29.11 29.86 -13.51
CA PHE A 238 -29.35 28.43 -13.75
C PHE A 238 -30.53 28.21 -14.69
N GLN A 239 -30.36 27.35 -15.68
CA GLN A 239 -31.41 26.89 -16.58
C GLN A 239 -31.35 25.37 -16.69
N ALA A 240 -32.51 24.70 -16.71
CA ALA A 240 -32.60 23.27 -16.98
C ALA A 240 -33.37 23.02 -18.29
N LYS A 241 -32.83 22.16 -19.16
CA LYS A 241 -33.49 21.69 -20.39
C LYS A 241 -33.47 20.16 -20.47
N PRO A 242 -34.54 19.53 -20.98
CA PRO A 242 -34.54 18.09 -21.18
C PRO A 242 -33.53 17.71 -22.27
N PHE A 243 -32.76 16.65 -22.01
CA PHE A 243 -31.76 16.14 -22.96
C PHE A 243 -31.61 14.62 -22.80
N THR A 244 -31.87 13.87 -23.86
CA THR A 244 -31.97 12.40 -23.80
C THR A 244 -30.87 11.68 -24.59
N GLN A 245 -30.01 12.41 -25.28
CA GLN A 245 -29.06 11.85 -26.24
C GLN A 245 -27.72 11.40 -25.64
N SER A 246 -27.46 11.68 -24.35
CA SER A 246 -26.24 11.25 -23.67
C SER A 246 -26.52 10.37 -22.47
N HIS A 247 -25.78 9.27 -22.37
CA HIS A 247 -25.67 8.46 -21.16
C HIS A 247 -24.51 8.91 -20.27
N ASP A 248 -23.45 9.43 -20.89
CA ASP A 248 -22.25 9.90 -20.22
C ASP A 248 -22.44 11.29 -19.65
N ARG A 249 -21.56 11.63 -18.71
CA ARG A 249 -21.63 12.90 -17.98
C ARG A 249 -20.51 13.79 -18.43
N PHE A 250 -20.89 14.99 -18.83
CA PHE A 250 -19.95 15.97 -19.35
C PHE A 250 -20.13 17.29 -18.62
N LEU A 251 -19.01 17.91 -18.30
CA LEU A 251 -18.94 19.27 -17.79
C LEU A 251 -18.17 20.11 -18.81
N ILE A 252 -18.88 21.00 -19.49
CA ILE A 252 -18.32 21.90 -20.51
C ILE A 252 -18.12 23.28 -19.88
N ILE A 253 -16.92 23.84 -19.99
CA ILE A 253 -16.53 25.12 -19.42
C ILE A 253 -16.23 26.11 -20.54
N ASP A 254 -16.90 27.27 -20.49
CA ASP A 254 -16.75 28.41 -21.40
C ASP A 254 -16.75 28.02 -22.89
N ASN A 255 -17.51 26.97 -23.24
CA ASN A 255 -17.60 26.39 -24.58
C ASN A 255 -16.24 26.03 -25.24
N ASN A 256 -15.19 25.84 -24.44
CA ASN A 256 -13.83 25.59 -24.94
C ASN A 256 -13.15 24.40 -24.24
N GLU A 257 -13.58 24.04 -23.04
CA GLU A 257 -13.08 22.84 -22.34
C GLU A 257 -14.22 21.87 -22.06
N ILE A 258 -13.95 20.57 -22.18
CA ILE A 258 -14.91 19.53 -21.82
C ILE A 258 -14.23 18.50 -20.92
N TYR A 259 -14.90 18.18 -19.82
CA TYR A 259 -14.51 17.13 -18.89
C TYR A 259 -15.55 16.02 -18.92
N HIS A 260 -15.12 14.81 -19.22
CA HIS A 260 -15.89 13.59 -19.03
C HIS A 260 -15.76 13.11 -17.58
N LEU A 261 -16.89 12.78 -16.96
CA LEU A 261 -16.97 12.30 -15.58
C LEU A 261 -17.62 10.91 -15.56
N GLY A 262 -16.91 9.92 -15.05
CA GLY A 262 -17.44 8.56 -14.86
C GLY A 262 -18.51 8.45 -13.76
N ALA A 263 -18.73 9.50 -12.98
CA ALA A 263 -19.73 9.57 -11.91
C ALA A 263 -20.47 10.91 -11.94
N SER A 264 -21.73 10.91 -11.48
CA SER A 264 -22.52 12.14 -11.35
C SER A 264 -21.91 13.05 -10.30
N LEU A 265 -22.09 14.36 -10.44
CA LEU A 265 -21.51 15.33 -9.48
C LEU A 265 -21.95 15.05 -8.04
N LYS A 266 -23.18 14.56 -7.83
CA LYS A 266 -23.70 14.15 -6.51
C LYS A 266 -23.04 12.90 -5.90
N ASP A 267 -22.30 12.12 -6.69
CA ASP A 267 -21.75 10.81 -6.30
C ASP A 267 -20.22 10.73 -6.38
N LEU A 268 -19.54 11.86 -6.62
CA LEU A 268 -18.09 11.94 -6.72
C LEU A 268 -17.39 11.31 -5.51
N GLY A 269 -16.48 10.36 -5.79
CA GLY A 269 -15.62 9.70 -4.79
C GLY A 269 -16.31 8.69 -3.88
N LYS A 270 -17.63 8.47 -3.99
CA LYS A 270 -18.35 7.41 -3.25
C LYS A 270 -18.00 6.00 -3.75
N LYS A 271 -17.62 5.89 -5.02
CA LYS A 271 -17.16 4.68 -5.70
C LYS A 271 -16.06 5.06 -6.68
N TRP A 272 -15.41 4.05 -7.25
CA TRP A 272 -14.35 4.28 -8.21
C TRP A 272 -14.90 4.92 -9.47
N PHE A 273 -14.26 5.98 -9.95
CA PHE A 273 -14.61 6.60 -11.23
C PHE A 273 -13.39 7.27 -11.87
N ALA A 274 -13.38 7.31 -13.19
CA ALA A 274 -12.38 8.04 -13.96
C ALA A 274 -12.93 9.39 -14.40
N PHE A 275 -12.04 10.36 -14.61
CA PHE A 275 -12.35 11.60 -15.31
C PHE A 275 -11.28 11.88 -16.37
N SER A 276 -11.67 12.58 -17.42
CA SER A 276 -10.74 13.02 -18.48
C SER A 276 -11.19 14.33 -19.11
N LYS A 277 -10.25 15.19 -19.45
CA LYS A 277 -10.44 16.38 -20.27
C LYS A 277 -10.27 15.94 -21.72
N LEU A 278 -11.30 16.14 -22.54
CA LEU A 278 -11.24 15.76 -23.96
C LEU A 278 -10.63 16.89 -24.80
N ASP A 279 -10.19 16.54 -25.99
CA ASP A 279 -9.62 17.47 -26.96
C ASP A 279 -10.65 18.52 -27.43
N LYS A 280 -10.16 19.70 -27.81
CA LYS A 280 -10.99 20.84 -28.23
C LYS A 280 -11.90 20.53 -29.42
N SER A 281 -11.49 19.64 -30.33
CA SER A 281 -12.32 19.24 -31.48
C SER A 281 -13.63 18.58 -31.04
N SER A 282 -13.60 17.83 -29.94
CA SER A 282 -14.79 17.16 -29.39
C SER A 282 -15.79 18.16 -28.82
N VAL A 283 -15.33 19.32 -28.33
CA VAL A 283 -16.18 20.39 -27.80
C VAL A 283 -17.12 20.92 -28.88
N THR A 284 -16.58 21.24 -30.07
CA THR A 284 -17.38 21.76 -31.19
C THR A 284 -18.41 20.73 -31.66
N SER A 285 -18.03 19.47 -31.79
CA SER A 285 -18.97 18.40 -32.19
C SER A 285 -20.12 18.24 -31.20
N ILE A 286 -19.83 18.21 -29.90
CA ILE A 286 -20.85 18.06 -28.86
C ILE A 286 -21.74 19.30 -28.76
N LEU A 287 -21.16 20.50 -28.81
CA LEU A 287 -21.93 21.74 -28.80
C LEU A 287 -22.84 21.86 -30.02
N ASN A 288 -22.38 21.44 -31.21
CA ASN A 288 -23.21 21.42 -32.41
C ASN A 288 -24.43 20.49 -32.21
N SER A 289 -24.22 19.27 -31.70
CA SER A 289 -25.32 18.35 -31.38
C SER A 289 -26.28 18.91 -30.33
N ILE A 290 -25.81 19.71 -29.37
CA ILE A 290 -26.68 20.39 -28.39
C ILE A 290 -27.46 21.52 -29.05
N SER A 291 -26.82 22.30 -29.94
CA SER A 291 -27.43 23.47 -30.60
C SER A 291 -28.47 23.12 -31.66
N GLU A 292 -28.35 21.96 -32.31
CA GLU A 292 -29.36 21.45 -33.24
C GLU A 292 -30.69 21.07 -32.56
N ILE A 293 -30.72 21.05 -31.22
CA ILE A 293 -31.84 20.56 -30.39
C ILE A 293 -32.43 21.67 -29.49
N ALA A 294 -31.73 22.79 -29.33
CA ALA A 294 -32.02 23.85 -28.34
C ALA A 294 -33.07 24.87 -28.78
#